data_AF-A0A9D5NKU8-F1
#
_entry.id   AF-A0A9D5NKU8-F1
#
_cell.length_a   1.000
_cell.length_b   1.000
_cell.length_c   1.000
_cell.angle_alpha   90.00
_cell.angle_beta   90.00
_cell.angle_gamma   90.00
#
_symmetry.space_group_name_H-M   'P 1'
#
loop_
_entity.id
_entity.type
_entity.pdbx_description
1 polymer ?
#
loop_
_entity_poly.entity_id
_entity_poly.type
_entity_poly.pdbx_seq_one_letter_code
_entity_poly.pdbx_strand_id
1 'polypeptide(L)'
;MKNFIIILGILLIYLVIGNISVDAVKIPDEAIRLRVLGNSNSNYDQNIKIKVKNEVEKELFKLLKDTKGIEEARKVIDGNLDKIDKKINDLLIKEKYTLGYKLNFGLNYFPEKEFNGVVYEEGLYESLLVTLGSGKGDNWWCVLFPPLCLLEAEESDKIEYKFFVQELIEKYL
;
A
#
# COMPACT_ATOMS: atom_id res chain seq x y z
N MET A 1 -33.73 -31.55 -23.05
CA MET A 1 -33.69 -31.52 -21.57
C MET A 1 -32.32 -31.07 -21.04
N LYS A 2 -31.21 -31.71 -21.44
CA LYS A 2 -29.84 -31.34 -21.01
C LYS A 2 -29.48 -29.86 -21.25
N ASN A 3 -29.80 -29.31 -22.43
CA ASN A 3 -29.51 -27.91 -22.76
C ASN A 3 -30.34 -26.91 -21.94
N PHE A 4 -31.54 -27.30 -21.51
CA PHE A 4 -32.40 -26.47 -20.67
C PHE A 4 -31.86 -26.37 -19.25
N ILE A 5 -31.33 -27.49 -18.72
CA ILE A 5 -30.67 -27.53 -17.40
C ILE A 5 -29.39 -26.68 -17.39
N ILE A 6 -28.62 -26.70 -18.49
CA ILE A 6 -27.41 -25.87 -18.62
C ILE A 6 -27.76 -24.37 -18.64
N ILE A 7 -28.77 -23.96 -19.41
CA ILE A 7 -29.22 -22.56 -19.47
C ILE A 7 -29.73 -22.09 -18.11
N LEU A 8 -30.48 -22.93 -17.40
CA LEU A 8 -30.98 -22.61 -16.06
C LEU A 8 -29.84 -22.44 -15.04
N GLY A 9 -28.80 -23.28 -15.14
CA GLY A 9 -27.60 -23.17 -14.31
C GLY A 9 -26.81 -21.89 -14.55
N ILE A 10 -26.63 -21.50 -15.82
CA ILE A 10 -25.96 -20.23 -16.17
C ILE A 10 -26.76 -19.03 -15.67
N LEU A 11 -28.09 -19.07 -15.80
CA LEU A 11 -28.97 -18.00 -15.31
C LEU A 11 -28.89 -17.84 -13.77
N LEU A 12 -28.87 -18.96 -13.05
CA LEU A 12 -28.68 -18.99 -11.60
C LEU A 12 -27.31 -18.43 -11.19
N ILE A 13 -26.24 -18.80 -11.90
CA ILE A 13 -24.89 -18.26 -11.67
C ILE A 13 -24.86 -16.75 -11.91
N TYR A 14 -25.52 -16.25 -12.97
CA TYR A 14 -25.58 -14.82 -13.27
C TYR A 14 -26.31 -14.02 -12.18
N LEU A 15 -27.40 -14.58 -11.64
CA LEU A 15 -28.14 -14.00 -10.53
C LEU A 15 -27.32 -13.98 -9.23
N VAL A 16 -26.52 -15.01 -8.97
CA VAL A 16 -25.63 -15.04 -7.80
C VAL A 16 -24.49 -14.02 -7.93
N ILE A 17 -23.84 -13.92 -9.10
CA ILE A 17 -22.75 -12.96 -9.34
C ILE A 17 -23.26 -11.51 -9.24
N GLY A 18 -24.46 -11.22 -9.75
CA GLY A 18 -25.06 -9.88 -9.70
C GLY A 18 -25.37 -9.37 -8.29
N ASN A 19 -25.37 -10.24 -7.27
CA ASN A 19 -25.60 -9.89 -5.86
C ASN A 19 -24.32 -9.91 -5.01
N ILE A 20 -23.14 -10.15 -5.59
CA ILE A 20 -21.88 -10.04 -4.86
C ILE A 20 -21.52 -8.55 -4.78
N SER A 21 -21.95 -7.90 -3.69
CA SER A 21 -21.36 -6.64 -3.25
C SER A 21 -19.97 -6.94 -2.70
N VAL A 22 -18.92 -6.53 -3.40
CA VAL A 22 -17.57 -6.52 -2.84
C VAL A 22 -17.56 -5.41 -1.80
N ASP A 23 -17.62 -5.77 -0.51
CA ASP A 23 -17.44 -4.80 0.56
C ASP A 23 -16.08 -4.11 0.36
N ALA A 24 -16.11 -2.79 0.21
CA ALA A 24 -14.90 -2.00 0.09
C ALA A 24 -14.08 -2.17 1.37
N VAL A 25 -12.83 -2.64 1.24
CA VAL A 25 -11.90 -2.72 2.36
C VAL A 25 -11.65 -1.29 2.87
N LYS A 26 -12.29 -0.93 3.99
CA LYS A 26 -12.09 0.35 4.65
C LYS A 26 -10.74 0.35 5.36
N ILE A 27 -9.96 1.39 5.12
CA ILE A 27 -8.70 1.64 5.83
C ILE A 27 -9.06 1.99 7.28
N PRO A 28 -8.52 1.26 8.28
CA PRO A 28 -8.73 1.59 9.68
C PRO A 28 -8.25 3.00 10.02
N ASP A 29 -8.88 3.66 10.99
CA ASP A 29 -8.50 5.03 11.38
C ASP A 29 -7.08 5.04 11.97
N GLU A 30 -6.76 4.01 12.75
CA GLU A 30 -5.46 3.76 13.36
C GLU A 30 -4.34 3.38 12.38
N ALA A 31 -4.65 3.19 11.09
CA ALA A 31 -3.70 2.69 10.12
C ALA A 31 -2.43 3.54 10.00
N ILE A 32 -1.28 2.88 9.84
CA ILE A 32 0.00 3.56 9.59
C ILE A 32 0.16 3.72 8.08
N ARG A 33 0.39 4.94 7.60
CA ARG A 33 0.53 5.26 6.17
C ARG A 33 1.99 5.52 5.80
N LEU A 34 2.33 5.35 4.52
CA LEU A 34 3.55 5.89 3.92
C LEU A 34 3.14 7.00 2.96
N ARG A 35 3.89 8.10 2.95
CA ARG A 35 3.70 9.19 2.00
C ARG A 35 5.03 9.74 1.52
N VAL A 36 5.14 9.97 0.22
CA VAL A 36 6.31 10.59 -0.41
C VAL A 36 5.85 11.77 -1.27
N LEU A 37 6.31 12.97 -0.91
CA LEU A 37 6.07 14.20 -1.65
C LEU A 37 7.27 14.54 -2.54
N GLY A 38 7.01 14.70 -3.84
CA GLY A 38 8.02 15.19 -4.78
C GLY A 38 8.30 16.68 -4.57
N ASN A 39 9.48 17.14 -5.00
CA ASN A 39 9.81 18.57 -4.97
C ASN A 39 8.96 19.38 -5.96
N SER A 40 8.76 18.88 -7.18
CA SER A 40 7.92 19.46 -8.23
C SER A 40 7.36 18.36 -9.15
N ASN A 41 6.62 18.75 -10.19
CA ASN A 41 6.08 17.84 -11.22
C ASN A 41 6.99 17.67 -12.45
N SER A 42 8.25 18.09 -12.36
CA SER A 42 9.22 17.77 -13.41
C SER A 42 9.45 16.25 -13.48
N ASN A 43 9.74 15.73 -14.68
CA ASN A 43 10.05 14.32 -14.87
C ASN A 43 11.20 13.84 -13.98
N TYR A 44 12.19 14.71 -13.74
CA TYR A 44 13.30 14.42 -12.83
C TYR A 44 12.80 14.21 -11.39
N ASP A 45 12.05 15.17 -10.84
CA ASP A 45 11.58 15.09 -9.45
C ASP A 45 10.60 13.93 -9.24
N GLN A 46 9.75 13.63 -10.23
CA GLN A 46 8.83 12.49 -10.17
C GLN A 46 9.60 11.16 -10.21
N ASN A 47 10.66 11.06 -11.00
CA ASN A 47 11.52 9.87 -11.03
C ASN A 47 12.28 9.68 -9.70
N ILE A 48 12.82 10.76 -9.12
CA ILE A 48 13.46 10.70 -7.78
C ILE A 48 12.44 10.26 -6.72
N LYS A 49 11.22 10.82 -6.74
CA LYS A 49 10.13 10.41 -5.84
C LYS A 49 9.84 8.91 -5.91
N ILE A 50 9.74 8.35 -7.13
CA ILE A 50 9.50 6.92 -7.33
C ILE A 50 10.66 6.07 -6.77
N LYS A 51 11.91 6.48 -7.00
CA LYS A 51 13.07 5.76 -6.45
C LYS A 51 13.07 5.76 -4.92
N VAL A 52 12.78 6.91 -4.31
CA VAL A 52 12.69 7.07 -2.85
C VAL A 52 11.54 6.24 -2.28
N LYS A 53 10.35 6.29 -2.89
CA LYS A 53 9.22 5.43 -2.57
C LYS A 53 9.66 3.96 -2.51
N ASN A 54 10.21 3.45 -3.60
CA ASN A 54 10.54 2.03 -3.71
C ASN A 54 11.63 1.60 -2.71
N GLU A 55 12.63 2.44 -2.43
CA GLU A 55 13.67 2.12 -1.45
C GLU A 55 13.09 2.07 -0.02
N VAL A 56 12.22 3.02 0.32
CA VAL A 56 11.57 3.07 1.64
C VAL A 56 10.59 1.91 1.82
N GLU A 57 9.76 1.62 0.82
CA GLU A 57 8.86 0.44 0.85
C GLU A 57 9.65 -0.86 1.06
N LYS A 58 10.76 -1.03 0.33
CA LYS A 58 11.60 -2.22 0.46
C LYS A 58 12.23 -2.37 1.84
N GLU A 59 12.66 -1.27 2.46
CA GLU A 59 13.21 -1.31 3.80
C GLU A 59 12.11 -1.60 4.84
N LEU A 60 10.96 -0.94 4.72
CA LEU A 60 9.81 -1.15 5.60
C LEU A 60 9.28 -2.59 5.50
N PHE A 61 9.21 -3.17 4.30
CA PHE A 61 8.83 -4.57 4.11
C PHE A 61 9.70 -5.51 4.96
N LYS A 62 11.02 -5.33 4.90
CA LYS A 62 11.97 -6.15 5.68
C LYS A 62 11.83 -5.96 7.18
N LEU A 63 11.58 -4.72 7.61
CA LEU A 63 11.43 -4.38 9.03
C LEU A 63 10.13 -4.94 9.59
N LEU A 64 9.04 -4.89 8.81
CA LEU A 64 7.68 -5.21 9.27
C LEU A 64 7.27 -6.66 9.03
N LYS A 65 8.04 -7.46 8.27
CA LYS A 65 7.68 -8.83 7.87
C LYS A 65 7.22 -9.76 9.01
N ASP A 66 7.82 -9.63 10.20
CA ASP A 66 7.56 -10.49 11.35
C ASP A 66 6.63 -9.83 12.39
N THR A 67 6.17 -8.60 12.13
CA THR A 67 5.32 -7.84 13.06
C THR A 67 3.89 -8.34 13.01
N LYS A 68 3.27 -8.54 14.18
CA LYS A 68 1.93 -9.16 14.30
C LYS A 68 0.85 -8.18 14.73
N GLY A 69 1.17 -6.90 14.83
CA GLY A 69 0.22 -5.89 15.27
C GLY A 69 0.70 -4.46 15.04
N ILE A 70 -0.24 -3.52 15.07
CA ILE A 70 0.01 -2.12 14.74
C ILE A 70 0.93 -1.41 15.74
N GLU A 71 0.81 -1.74 17.03
CA GLU A 71 1.69 -1.21 18.09
C GLU A 71 3.14 -1.67 17.93
N GLU A 72 3.32 -2.92 17.50
CA GLU A 72 4.65 -3.46 17.21
C GLU A 72 5.23 -2.81 15.94
N ALA A 73 4.43 -2.69 14.88
CA ALA A 73 4.81 -1.99 13.66
C ALA A 73 5.24 -0.54 13.96
N ARG A 74 4.48 0.18 14.79
CA ARG A 74 4.82 1.55 15.23
C ARG A 74 6.18 1.60 15.92
N LYS A 75 6.43 0.72 16.89
CA LYS A 75 7.72 0.64 17.60
C LYS A 75 8.88 0.27 16.68
N VAL A 76 8.65 -0.64 15.74
CA VAL A 76 9.67 -1.06 14.77
C VAL A 76 10.03 0.09 13.83
N ILE A 77 9.05 0.83 13.32
CA ILE A 77 9.29 2.00 12.46
C ILE A 77 10.06 3.07 13.25
N ASP A 78 9.58 3.44 14.43
CA ASP A 78 10.17 4.47 15.27
C ASP A 78 11.62 4.14 15.66
N GLY A 79 11.86 2.90 16.10
CA GLY A 79 13.20 2.41 16.44
C GLY A 79 14.16 2.23 15.26
N ASN A 80 13.69 2.37 14.01
CA ASN A 80 14.50 2.24 12.79
C ASN A 80 14.50 3.52 11.93
N LEU A 81 14.03 4.66 12.43
CA LEU A 81 13.99 5.91 11.66
C LEU A 81 15.37 6.30 11.11
N ASP A 82 16.43 6.20 11.91
CA ASP A 82 17.81 6.51 11.48
C ASP A 82 18.26 5.60 10.32
N LYS A 83 17.83 4.34 10.32
CA LYS A 83 18.15 3.38 9.27
C LYS A 83 17.43 3.74 7.97
N ILE A 84 16.14 4.09 8.07
CA ILE A 84 15.33 4.51 6.91
C ILE A 84 15.87 5.83 6.35
N ASP A 85 16.17 6.79 7.22
CA ASP A 85 16.77 8.07 6.85
C ASP A 85 18.09 7.87 6.09
N LYS A 86 18.98 7.03 6.62
CA LYS A 86 20.24 6.68 5.94
C LYS A 86 20.01 6.08 4.55
N LYS A 87 19.01 5.21 4.38
CA LYS A 87 18.69 4.62 3.06
C LYS A 87 18.25 5.68 2.05
N ILE A 88 17.41 6.62 2.48
CA ILE A 88 16.98 7.75 1.64
C ILE A 88 18.19 8.62 1.29
N ASN A 89 19.01 8.99 2.27
CA ASN A 89 20.19 9.81 2.05
C ASN A 89 21.19 9.17 1.08
N ASP A 90 21.53 7.89 1.27
CA ASP A 90 22.45 7.17 0.40
C ASP A 90 21.94 7.11 -1.06
N LEU A 91 20.63 6.91 -1.24
CA LEU A 91 19.98 6.95 -2.55
C LEU A 91 20.09 8.34 -3.18
N LEU A 92 19.74 9.40 -2.44
CA LEU A 92 19.76 10.77 -2.97
C LEU A 92 21.17 11.22 -3.34
N ILE A 93 22.20 10.83 -2.58
CA ILE A 93 23.60 11.05 -2.91
C ILE A 93 23.97 10.36 -4.24
N LYS A 94 23.58 9.09 -4.41
CA LYS A 94 23.82 8.33 -5.64
C LYS A 94 23.15 8.98 -6.86
N GLU A 95 21.95 9.52 -6.68
CA GLU A 95 21.18 10.22 -7.71
C GLU A 95 21.62 11.68 -7.91
N LYS A 96 22.64 12.15 -7.16
CA LYS A 96 23.15 13.53 -7.17
C LYS A 96 22.05 14.56 -6.91
N TYR A 97 21.07 14.20 -6.08
CA TYR A 97 19.96 15.08 -5.71
C TYR A 97 20.38 16.01 -4.56
N THR A 98 20.38 17.32 -4.80
CA THR A 98 20.98 18.31 -3.88
C THR A 98 19.97 19.20 -3.15
N LEU A 99 18.67 19.06 -3.42
CA LEU A 99 17.63 19.92 -2.85
C LEU A 99 17.25 19.55 -1.40
N GLY A 100 17.84 18.49 -0.86
CA GLY A 100 17.56 17.98 0.48
C GLY A 100 16.19 17.32 0.60
N TYR A 101 15.91 16.77 1.78
CA TYR A 101 14.63 16.14 2.11
C TYR A 101 14.35 16.24 3.61
N LYS A 102 13.13 15.90 4.01
CA LYS A 102 12.71 15.72 5.40
C LYS A 102 12.04 14.37 5.56
N LEU A 103 12.35 13.68 6.65
CA LEU A 103 11.65 12.49 7.12
C LEU A 103 10.89 12.84 8.40
N ASN A 104 9.61 12.46 8.47
CA ASN A 104 8.79 12.61 9.66
C ASN A 104 7.97 11.34 9.88
N PHE A 105 7.94 10.85 11.12
CA PHE A 105 7.01 9.80 11.53
C PHE A 105 6.09 10.33 12.62
N GLY A 106 4.79 10.13 12.45
CA GLY A 106 3.76 10.63 13.36
C GLY A 106 2.58 11.22 12.59
N LEU A 107 1.86 12.15 13.22
CA LEU A 107 0.69 12.78 12.62
C LEU A 107 1.10 13.80 11.54
N ASN A 108 0.67 13.52 10.30
CA ASN A 108 0.90 14.39 9.15
C ASN A 108 -0.43 14.75 8.49
N TYR A 109 -0.54 15.98 7.98
CA TYR A 109 -1.74 16.43 7.27
C TYR A 109 -1.86 15.76 5.91
N PHE A 110 -2.99 15.12 5.61
CA PHE A 110 -3.37 14.66 4.28
C PHE A 110 -4.54 15.51 3.78
N PRO A 111 -4.51 15.92 2.49
CA PRO A 111 -5.74 16.37 1.85
C PRO A 111 -6.70 15.19 1.70
N GLU A 112 -7.97 15.48 1.40
CA GLU A 112 -8.99 14.47 1.10
C GLU A 112 -8.46 13.39 0.13
N LYS A 113 -8.77 12.12 0.43
CA LYS A 113 -8.39 10.94 -0.35
C LYS A 113 -9.58 10.07 -0.65
N GLU A 114 -9.59 9.50 -1.85
CA GLU A 114 -10.50 8.42 -2.20
C GLU A 114 -9.71 7.12 -2.34
N PHE A 115 -10.20 6.04 -1.73
CA PHE A 115 -9.65 4.69 -1.88
C PHE A 115 -10.77 3.66 -1.84
N ASN A 116 -10.81 2.79 -2.85
CA ASN A 116 -11.86 1.77 -3.02
C ASN A 116 -13.29 2.31 -2.88
N GLY A 117 -13.58 3.48 -3.45
CA GLY A 117 -14.91 4.11 -3.41
C GLY A 117 -15.29 4.68 -2.04
N VAL A 118 -14.37 4.71 -1.08
CA VAL A 118 -14.53 5.37 0.22
C VAL A 118 -13.73 6.66 0.24
N VAL A 119 -14.39 7.76 0.60
CA VAL A 119 -13.77 9.06 0.83
C VAL A 119 -13.26 9.13 2.26
N TYR A 120 -12.01 9.56 2.41
CA TYR A 120 -11.35 9.87 3.66
C TYR A 120 -11.11 11.38 3.67
N GLU A 121 -11.73 12.05 4.64
CA GLU A 121 -11.67 13.50 4.81
C GLU A 121 -10.22 14.01 4.96
N GLU A 122 -10.03 15.30 4.70
CA GLU A 122 -8.75 15.92 5.04
C GLU A 122 -8.50 15.93 6.56
N GLY A 123 -7.25 15.74 6.97
CA GLY A 123 -6.95 15.65 8.40
C GLY A 123 -5.54 15.18 8.72
N LEU A 124 -5.28 15.02 10.01
CA LEU A 124 -4.03 14.46 10.52
C LEU A 124 -4.14 12.95 10.61
N TYR A 125 -3.25 12.26 9.91
CA TYR A 125 -3.15 10.81 9.89
C TYR A 125 -1.75 10.37 10.29
N GLU A 126 -1.65 9.23 10.98
CA GLU A 126 -0.36 8.64 11.31
C GLU A 126 0.33 8.14 10.03
N SER A 127 1.53 8.66 9.77
CA SER A 127 2.30 8.28 8.59
C SER A 127 3.80 8.45 8.77
N LEU A 128 4.56 7.66 8.03
CA LEU A 128 5.92 8.00 7.64
C LEU A 128 5.86 8.90 6.40
N LEU A 129 6.25 10.16 6.54
CA LEU A 129 6.27 11.16 5.48
C LEU A 129 7.70 11.49 5.06
N VAL A 130 8.00 11.29 3.78
CA VAL A 130 9.20 11.81 3.12
C VAL A 130 8.83 13.01 2.26
N THR A 131 9.43 14.17 2.51
CA THR A 131 9.25 15.38 1.69
C THR A 131 10.53 15.74 0.98
N LEU A 132 10.56 15.64 -0.36
CA LEU A 132 11.70 16.00 -1.19
C LEU A 132 11.68 17.50 -1.51
N GLY A 133 12.79 18.19 -1.29
CA GLY A 133 12.93 19.62 -1.54
C GLY A 133 11.78 20.45 -0.93
N SER A 134 11.08 21.18 -1.78
CA SER A 134 9.95 22.05 -1.39
C SER A 134 8.62 21.32 -1.17
N GLY A 135 8.51 20.03 -1.54
CA GLY A 135 7.30 19.23 -1.35
C GLY A 135 6.08 19.68 -2.17
N LYS A 136 6.27 20.41 -3.27
CA LYS A 136 5.18 20.97 -4.10
C LYS A 136 4.76 20.07 -5.26
N GLY A 137 5.44 18.94 -5.45
CA GLY A 137 5.13 17.98 -6.50
C GLY A 137 4.05 16.98 -6.10
N ASP A 138 3.70 16.13 -7.06
CA ASP A 138 2.66 15.13 -6.89
C ASP A 138 2.97 14.19 -5.75
N ASN A 139 1.92 13.88 -5.02
CA ASN A 139 1.94 13.06 -3.83
C ASN A 139 1.77 11.58 -4.19
N TRP A 140 2.59 10.71 -3.61
CA TRP A 140 2.31 9.28 -3.55
C TRP A 140 2.06 8.88 -2.09
N TRP A 141 1.08 8.02 -1.86
CA TRP A 141 0.76 7.51 -0.53
C TRP A 141 0.22 6.09 -0.61
N CYS A 142 0.34 5.35 0.49
CA CYS A 142 -0.25 4.03 0.64
C CYS A 142 -0.33 3.63 2.14
N VAL A 143 -0.99 2.51 2.47
CA VAL A 143 -1.15 2.01 3.85
C VAL A 143 -0.14 0.90 4.18
N LEU A 144 0.73 1.18 5.15
CA LEU A 144 1.78 0.27 5.63
C LEU A 144 1.25 -0.79 6.59
N PHE A 145 0.32 -0.41 7.47
CA PHE A 145 -0.29 -1.33 8.43
C PHE A 145 -1.79 -1.02 8.59
N PRO A 146 -2.70 -1.97 8.33
CA PRO A 146 -2.44 -3.29 7.73
C PRO A 146 -1.75 -3.15 6.35
N PRO A 147 -0.94 -4.15 5.96
CA PRO A 147 -0.03 -4.02 4.83
C PRO A 147 -0.72 -4.05 3.47
N LEU A 148 -1.32 -2.92 3.05
CA LEU A 148 -1.96 -2.84 1.72
C LEU A 148 -0.93 -2.69 0.60
N CYS A 149 0.17 -1.99 0.84
CA CYS A 149 1.24 -1.79 -0.16
C CYS A 149 2.23 -2.95 -0.25
N LEU A 150 2.40 -3.68 0.86
CA LEU A 150 3.43 -4.71 0.96
C LEU A 150 3.03 -6.00 0.24
N LEU A 151 1.73 -6.18 -0.05
CA LEU A 151 1.20 -7.29 -0.83
C LEU A 151 1.62 -7.20 -2.31
N GLU A 152 1.79 -5.99 -2.86
CA GLU A 152 2.29 -5.80 -4.23
C GLU A 152 3.79 -6.12 -4.38
N ALA A 153 4.56 -6.06 -3.29
CA ALA A 153 5.97 -6.45 -3.30
C ALA A 153 6.18 -7.98 -3.39
N GLU A 154 5.14 -8.77 -3.08
CA GLU A 154 5.14 -10.24 -3.23
C GLU A 154 4.67 -10.70 -4.61
N GLU A 155 4.08 -9.85 -5.46
CA GLU A 155 3.62 -10.23 -6.81
C GLU A 155 4.74 -10.61 -7.80
N SER A 156 6.01 -10.59 -7.37
CA SER A 156 7.09 -11.27 -8.11
C SER A 156 7.12 -12.79 -7.93
N ASP A 157 6.37 -13.33 -6.96
CA ASP A 157 6.16 -14.77 -6.79
C ASP A 157 4.66 -15.08 -6.90
N LYS A 158 4.31 -15.99 -7.81
CA LYS A 158 2.93 -16.41 -8.09
C LYS A 158 2.24 -16.86 -6.80
N ILE A 159 1.29 -16.07 -6.29
CA ILE A 159 0.36 -16.53 -5.28
C ILE A 159 -0.65 -17.45 -5.97
N GLU A 160 -0.51 -18.76 -5.78
CA GLU A 160 -1.51 -19.74 -6.17
C GLU A 160 -2.63 -19.70 -5.12
N TYR A 161 -3.71 -19.00 -5.44
CA TYR A 161 -4.90 -18.95 -4.59
C TYR A 161 -5.57 -20.31 -4.56
N LYS A 162 -5.32 -21.08 -3.51
CA LYS A 162 -6.08 -22.30 -3.21
C LYS A 162 -7.41 -21.91 -2.60
N PHE A 163 -8.47 -21.96 -3.41
CA PHE A 163 -9.83 -21.83 -2.90
C PHE A 163 -10.17 -23.05 -2.04
N PHE A 164 -10.65 -22.83 -0.82
CA PHE A 164 -11.13 -23.90 0.07
C PHE A 164 -12.17 -24.82 -0.61
N VAL A 165 -12.93 -24.27 -1.56
CA VAL A 165 -13.89 -25.02 -2.38
C VAL A 165 -13.20 -26.00 -3.33
N GLN A 166 -12.04 -25.64 -3.89
CA GLN A 166 -11.25 -26.54 -4.74
C GLN A 166 -10.74 -27.75 -3.93
N GLU A 167 -10.27 -27.52 -2.71
CA GLU A 167 -9.82 -28.61 -1.83
C GLU A 167 -10.98 -29.54 -1.43
N LEU A 168 -12.17 -28.99 -1.21
CA LEU A 168 -13.36 -29.79 -0.92
C LEU A 168 -13.82 -30.63 -2.12
N ILE A 169 -13.71 -30.09 -3.34
CA ILE A 169 -14.06 -30.82 -4.56
C ILE A 169 -13.10 -31.99 -4.78
N GLU A 170 -11.78 -31.77 -4.72
CA GLU A 170 -10.78 -32.83 -4.90
C GLU A 170 -10.84 -33.92 -3.81
N LYS A 171 -11.35 -33.58 -2.61
CA LYS A 171 -11.44 -34.51 -1.49
C LYS A 171 -12.70 -35.38 -1.52
N TYR A 172 -13.79 -34.90 -2.09
CA TYR A 172 -15.11 -35.54 -1.97
C TYR A 172 -15.77 -35.90 -3.32
N LEU A 173 -15.17 -35.53 -4.45
CA LEU A 173 -15.56 -35.94 -5.81
C LEU A 173 -14.40 -36.66 -6.51
#